data_AF-A0A1G2DB62-F1
#
_entry.id   AF-A0A1G2DB62-F1
#
_cell.length_a   1.000
_cell.length_b   1.000
_cell.length_c   1.000
_cell.angle_alpha   90.00
_cell.angle_beta   90.00
_cell.angle_gamma   90.00
#
_symmetry.space_group_name_H-M   'P 1'
#
loop_
_entity.id
_entity.type
_entity.pdbx_description
1 polymer ?
#
loop_
_entity_poly.entity_id
_entity_poly.type
_entity_poly.pdbx_seq_one_letter_code
_entity_poly.pdbx_strand_id
1 'polypeptide(L)'
;MMTYSKQMKRHLFATLFLAFAPVFAHAATPANLREFAELVIKILQSVAGILMVSLSLGLLWGVILFFANADNAEKRESIKGYLLWGVIGITVVVGIWGIIALLSATFGWSSIGIPQISPPT
;
A
#
# COMPACT_ATOMS: atom_id res chain seq x y z
N MET A 1 -19.88 25.91 -30.00
CA MET A 1 -18.75 25.69 -29.07
C MET A 1 -19.18 24.90 -27.82
N MET A 2 -19.68 23.66 -27.93
CA MET A 2 -20.09 22.85 -26.74
C MET A 2 -19.57 21.38 -26.76
N THR A 3 -18.83 20.97 -27.77
CA THR A 3 -18.42 19.57 -27.98
C THR A 3 -17.05 19.18 -27.40
N TYR A 4 -16.21 20.15 -27.04
CA TYR A 4 -14.80 19.90 -26.66
C TYR A 4 -14.63 19.33 -25.22
N SER A 5 -15.42 19.82 -24.26
CA SER A 5 -15.30 19.41 -22.84
C SER A 5 -15.71 17.95 -22.59
N LYS A 6 -16.55 17.38 -23.46
CA LYS A 6 -17.05 16.00 -23.36
C LYS A 6 -16.01 14.97 -23.84
N GLN A 7 -15.23 15.32 -24.86
CA GLN A 7 -14.15 14.48 -25.39
C GLN A 7 -12.94 14.48 -24.44
N MET A 8 -12.56 15.62 -23.88
CA MET A 8 -11.42 15.71 -22.96
C MET A 8 -11.61 14.87 -21.69
N LYS A 9 -12.82 14.86 -21.10
CA LYS A 9 -13.15 14.00 -19.96
C LYS A 9 -13.12 12.51 -20.31
N ARG A 10 -13.50 12.15 -21.55
CA ARG A 10 -13.47 10.77 -22.06
C ARG A 10 -12.04 10.27 -22.28
N HIS A 11 -11.13 11.14 -22.71
CA HIS A 11 -9.69 10.83 -22.84
C HIS A 11 -8.95 10.86 -21.49
N LEU A 12 -9.34 11.74 -20.56
CA LEU A 12 -8.86 11.72 -19.16
C LEU A 12 -9.28 10.44 -18.43
N PHE A 13 -10.52 9.98 -18.60
CA PHE A 13 -10.96 8.70 -18.04
C PHE A 13 -10.25 7.51 -18.69
N ALA A 14 -10.04 7.53 -20.01
CA ALA A 14 -9.35 6.46 -20.73
C ALA A 14 -7.85 6.36 -20.37
N THR A 15 -7.18 7.48 -20.18
CA THR A 15 -5.76 7.51 -19.73
C THR A 15 -5.62 7.09 -18.27
N LEU A 16 -6.56 7.46 -17.40
CA LEU A 16 -6.62 6.97 -16.02
C LEU A 16 -6.86 5.44 -15.97
N PHE A 17 -7.69 4.91 -16.86
CA PHE A 17 -7.96 3.48 -16.97
C PHE A 17 -6.74 2.71 -17.51
N LEU A 18 -5.98 3.29 -18.45
CA LEU A 18 -4.76 2.69 -18.98
C LEU A 18 -3.60 2.71 -17.97
N ALA A 19 -3.54 3.72 -17.10
CA ALA A 19 -2.60 3.75 -15.97
C ALA A 19 -2.91 2.66 -14.92
N PHE A 20 -4.17 2.19 -14.85
CA PHE A 20 -4.60 1.09 -13.99
C PHE A 20 -4.59 -0.29 -14.70
N ALA A 21 -4.52 -0.32 -16.04
CA ALA A 21 -4.41 -1.55 -16.82
C ALA A 21 -3.23 -2.46 -16.41
N PRO A 22 -2.01 -1.96 -16.13
CA PRO A 22 -0.93 -2.83 -15.68
C PRO A 22 -1.17 -3.41 -14.29
N VAL A 23 -2.08 -2.86 -13.48
CA VAL A 23 -2.43 -3.44 -12.16
C VAL A 23 -3.15 -4.78 -12.32
N PHE A 24 -3.92 -4.96 -13.41
CA PHE A 24 -4.69 -6.17 -13.69
C PHE A 24 -4.02 -7.13 -14.68
N ALA A 25 -2.97 -6.70 -15.39
CA ALA A 25 -2.30 -7.51 -16.41
C ALA A 25 -1.29 -8.54 -15.85
N HIS A 26 -1.03 -8.55 -14.54
CA HIS A 26 -0.11 -9.50 -13.91
C HIS A 26 -0.79 -10.84 -13.60
N ALA A 27 -1.31 -11.53 -14.61
CA ALA A 27 -1.75 -12.91 -14.49
C ALA A 27 -0.52 -13.83 -14.66
N ALA A 28 0.25 -14.03 -13.58
CA ALA A 28 1.24 -15.08 -13.55
C ALA A 28 0.53 -16.39 -13.14
N THR A 29 0.39 -17.34 -14.06
CA THR A 29 -0.06 -18.71 -13.77
C THR A 29 1.14 -19.49 -13.22
N PRO A 30 1.16 -19.87 -11.93
CA PRO A 30 2.29 -20.60 -11.37
C PRO A 30 2.30 -22.04 -11.88
N ALA A 31 3.42 -22.47 -12.46
CA ALA A 31 3.62 -23.83 -12.95
C ALA A 31 4.04 -24.80 -11.83
N ASN A 32 4.53 -24.28 -10.70
CA ASN A 32 5.08 -25.05 -9.58
C ASN A 32 4.68 -24.45 -8.23
N LEU A 33 4.74 -25.24 -7.15
CA LEU A 33 4.48 -24.78 -5.78
C LEU A 33 5.37 -23.60 -5.35
N ARG A 34 6.60 -23.56 -5.85
CA ARG A 34 7.53 -22.45 -5.62
C ARG A 34 7.02 -21.15 -6.23
N GLU A 35 6.58 -21.18 -7.49
CA GLU A 35 6.04 -20.00 -8.17
C GLU A 35 4.74 -19.52 -7.52
N PHE A 36 3.92 -20.45 -7.03
CA PHE A 36 2.72 -20.11 -6.24
C PHE A 36 3.10 -19.37 -4.96
N ALA A 37 4.10 -19.85 -4.22
CA ALA A 37 4.53 -19.18 -2.99
C ALA A 37 5.18 -17.81 -3.26
N GLU A 38 5.95 -17.68 -4.35
CA GLU A 38 6.49 -16.40 -4.81
C GLU A 38 5.37 -15.41 -5.21
N LEU A 39 4.30 -15.90 -5.84
CA LEU A 39 3.11 -15.09 -6.15
C LEU A 39 2.42 -14.60 -4.88
N VAL A 40 2.21 -15.48 -3.90
CA VAL A 40 1.62 -15.11 -2.60
C VAL A 40 2.47 -14.05 -1.90
N ILE A 41 3.80 -14.22 -1.85
CA ILE A 41 4.70 -13.21 -1.26
C ILE A 41 4.60 -11.88 -1.99
N LYS A 42 4.61 -11.88 -3.33
CA LYS A 42 4.48 -10.64 -4.12
C LYS A 42 3.17 -9.93 -3.84
N ILE A 43 2.06 -10.66 -3.73
CA ILE A 43 0.75 -10.09 -3.38
C ILE A 43 0.80 -9.49 -1.98
N LEU A 44 1.33 -10.22 -0.99
CA LEU A 44 1.45 -9.71 0.38
C LEU A 44 2.34 -8.46 0.47
N GLN A 45 3.45 -8.42 -0.26
CA GLN A 45 4.32 -7.25 -0.35
C GLN A 45 3.61 -6.05 -0.97
N SER A 46 2.86 -6.27 -2.06
CA SER A 46 2.09 -5.23 -2.74
C SER A 46 0.99 -4.66 -1.82
N VAL A 47 0.21 -5.53 -1.20
CA VAL A 47 -0.85 -5.14 -0.24
C VAL A 47 -0.25 -4.40 0.95
N ALA A 48 0.85 -4.89 1.52
CA ALA A 48 1.56 -4.22 2.60
C ALA A 48 2.04 -2.81 2.19
N GLY A 49 2.59 -2.65 0.99
CA GLY A 49 3.03 -1.36 0.46
C GLY A 49 1.87 -0.36 0.33
N ILE A 50 0.75 -0.79 -0.26
CA ILE A 50 -0.45 0.06 -0.42
C ILE A 50 -1.02 0.44 0.95
N LEU A 51 -1.11 -0.50 1.89
CA LEU A 51 -1.56 -0.24 3.25
C LEU A 51 -0.63 0.72 3.98
N MET A 52 0.69 0.60 3.85
CA MET A 52 1.60 1.56 4.50
C MET A 52 1.36 2.99 4.03
N VAL A 53 1.18 3.20 2.73
CA VAL A 53 0.94 4.54 2.18
C VAL A 53 -0.41 5.08 2.67
N SER A 54 -1.48 4.27 2.59
CA SER A 54 -2.81 4.71 3.00
C SER A 54 -2.88 4.99 4.50
N LEU A 55 -2.26 4.15 5.34
CA LEU A 55 -2.22 4.35 6.77
C LEU A 55 -1.38 5.56 7.16
N SER A 56 -0.22 5.75 6.53
CA SER A 56 0.62 6.92 6.81
C SER A 56 -0.13 8.22 6.50
N LEU A 57 -0.83 8.28 5.37
CA LEU A 57 -1.67 9.43 5.01
C LEU A 57 -2.84 9.61 5.98
N GLY A 58 -3.50 8.52 6.37
CA GLY A 58 -4.59 8.53 7.35
C GLY A 58 -4.13 9.03 8.72
N LEU A 59 -2.98 8.55 9.21
CA LEU A 59 -2.37 8.98 10.46
C LEU A 59 -2.02 10.47 10.45
N LEU A 60 -1.39 10.96 9.37
CA LEU A 60 -1.08 12.37 9.20
C LEU A 60 -2.37 13.22 9.23
N TRP A 61 -3.42 12.78 8.53
CA TRP A 61 -4.72 13.46 8.56
C TRP A 61 -5.35 13.46 9.95
N GLY A 62 -5.28 12.34 10.66
CA GLY A 62 -5.76 12.22 12.04
C GLY A 62 -5.04 13.18 12.99
N VAL A 63 -3.72 13.33 12.86
CA VAL A 63 -2.92 14.27 13.67
C VAL A 63 -3.30 15.72 13.36
N ILE A 64 -3.45 16.07 12.08
CA ILE A 64 -3.90 17.41 11.68
C ILE A 64 -5.27 17.72 12.28
N LEU A 65 -6.23 16.79 12.19
CA LEU A 65 -7.56 16.95 12.79
C LEU A 65 -7.49 17.08 14.32
N PHE A 66 -6.58 16.36 14.97
CA PHE A 66 -6.40 16.42 16.42
C PHE A 66 -5.96 17.83 16.87
N PHE A 67 -5.04 18.47 16.13
CA PHE A 67 -4.62 19.85 16.40
C PHE A 67 -5.68 20.87 15.98
N ALA A 68 -6.35 20.68 14.84
CA ALA A 68 -7.39 21.59 14.36
C ALA A 68 -8.63 21.64 15.27
N ASN A 69 -8.90 20.58 16.03
CA ASN A 69 -9.99 20.52 17.01
C ASN A 69 -9.46 20.66 18.45
N ALA A 70 -8.44 21.49 18.69
CA ALA A 70 -7.84 21.71 20.00
C ALA A 70 -8.88 22.07 21.09
N ASP A 71 -9.88 22.85 20.71
CA ASP A 71 -10.84 23.47 21.64
C ASP A 71 -12.07 22.57 21.92
N ASN A 72 -12.20 21.46 21.20
CA ASN A 72 -13.35 20.54 21.33
C ASN A 72 -12.92 19.18 21.89
N ALA A 73 -13.12 19.00 23.19
CA ALA A 73 -12.72 17.79 23.93
C ALA A 73 -13.37 16.51 23.40
N GLU A 74 -14.66 16.57 23.03
CA GLU A 74 -15.43 15.43 22.53
C GLU A 74 -14.91 14.94 21.16
N LYS A 75 -14.61 15.88 20.25
CA LYS A 75 -13.97 15.56 18.97
C LYS A 75 -12.56 15.01 19.15
N ARG A 76 -11.81 15.50 20.13
CA ARG A 76 -10.46 14.96 20.42
C ARG A 76 -10.50 13.51 20.87
N GLU A 77 -11.48 13.14 21.68
CA GLU A 77 -11.61 11.77 22.16
C GLU A 77 -11.88 10.79 21.02
N SER A 78 -12.79 11.14 20.10
CA SER A 78 -13.02 10.32 18.90
C SER A 78 -11.80 10.22 17.98
N ILE A 79 -11.05 11.32 17.78
CA ILE A 79 -9.84 11.33 16.95
C ILE A 79 -8.73 10.46 17.57
N LYS A 80 -8.59 10.44 18.90
CA LYS A 80 -7.64 9.54 19.58
C LYS A 80 -7.92 8.07 19.25
N GLY A 81 -9.20 7.67 19.22
CA GLY A 81 -9.59 6.33 18.81
C GLY A 81 -9.17 6.02 17.36
N TYR A 82 -9.37 6.96 16.45
CA TYR A 82 -8.91 6.83 15.05
C TYR A 82 -7.39 6.67 14.95
N LEU A 83 -6.62 7.47 15.69
CA LEU A 83 -5.16 7.38 15.72
C LEU A 83 -4.68 6.04 16.27
N LEU A 84 -5.35 5.49 17.29
CA LEU A 84 -5.03 4.17 17.84
C LEU A 84 -5.21 3.07 16.77
N TRP A 85 -6.30 3.10 16.02
CA TRP A 85 -6.52 2.18 14.90
C TRP A 85 -5.45 2.33 13.80
N GLY A 86 -4.98 3.56 13.55
CA GLY A 86 -3.85 3.82 12.68
C GLY A 86 -2.56 3.13 13.14
N VAL A 87 -2.21 3.25 14.43
CA VAL A 87 -1.01 2.61 15.00
C VAL A 87 -1.11 1.08 14.95
N ILE A 88 -2.29 0.53 15.25
CA ILE A 88 -2.55 -0.92 15.15
C ILE A 88 -2.31 -1.40 13.72
N GLY A 89 -2.84 -0.69 12.71
CA GLY A 89 -2.66 -1.13 11.34
C GLY A 89 -1.20 -1.01 10.86
N ILE A 90 -0.43 -0.01 11.31
CA ILE A 90 1.02 0.02 11.02
C ILE A 90 1.71 -1.20 11.63
N THR A 91 1.36 -1.57 12.85
CA THR A 91 1.90 -2.76 13.53
C THR A 91 1.63 -4.04 12.72
N VAL A 92 0.44 -4.18 12.14
CA VAL A 92 0.09 -5.31 11.26
C VAL A 92 0.96 -5.34 10.01
N VAL A 93 1.17 -4.19 9.37
CA VAL A 93 1.98 -4.13 8.13
C VAL A 93 3.46 -4.46 8.41
N VAL A 94 4.00 -4.00 9.53
CA VAL A 94 5.35 -4.39 10.00
C VAL A 94 5.41 -5.90 10.27
N GLY A 95 4.36 -6.47 10.88
CA GLY A 95 4.24 -7.91 11.09
C GLY A 95 4.27 -8.71 9.79
N ILE A 96 3.55 -8.26 8.75
CA ILE A 96 3.57 -8.87 7.42
C ILE A 96 4.99 -8.87 6.83
N TRP A 97 5.73 -7.77 6.95
CA TRP A 97 7.13 -7.69 6.50
C TRP A 97 8.06 -8.64 7.26
N GLY A 98 7.89 -8.76 8.58
CA GLY A 98 8.64 -9.71 9.39
C GLY A 98 8.40 -11.16 8.98
N ILE A 99 7.13 -11.51 8.72
CA ILE A 99 6.74 -12.85 8.23
C ILE A 99 7.33 -13.10 6.84
N ILE A 100 7.21 -12.15 5.91
CA ILE A 100 7.79 -12.27 4.56
C ILE A 100 9.30 -12.49 4.64
N ALA A 101 10.02 -11.71 5.46
CA ALA A 101 11.46 -11.84 5.63
C ALA A 101 11.84 -13.23 6.17
N LEU A 102 11.08 -13.76 7.14
CA LEU A 102 11.29 -15.09 7.68
C LEU A 102 11.03 -16.20 6.64
N LEU A 103 9.96 -16.10 5.85
CA LEU A 103 9.67 -17.05 4.78
C LEU A 103 10.76 -16.99 3.69
N SER A 104 11.16 -15.81 3.25
CA SER A 104 12.22 -15.65 2.25
C SER A 104 13.55 -16.25 2.73
N ALA A 105 13.93 -16.04 3.99
CA ALA A 105 15.12 -16.63 4.59
C ALA A 105 15.05 -18.17 4.67
N THR A 106 13.87 -18.72 4.98
CA THR A 106 13.68 -20.17 5.15
C THR A 106 13.71 -20.92 3.82
N PHE A 107 13.14 -20.34 2.76
CA PHE A 107 13.09 -20.97 1.43
C PHE A 107 14.24 -20.56 0.50
N GLY A 108 15.22 -19.78 1.01
CA GLY A 108 16.37 -19.32 0.24
C GLY A 108 15.99 -18.41 -0.94
N TRP A 109 14.83 -17.76 -0.87
CA TRP A 109 14.42 -16.78 -1.87
C TRP A 109 15.22 -15.50 -1.66
N SER A 110 16.02 -15.14 -2.66
CA SER A 110 16.82 -13.91 -2.66
C SER A 110 15.97 -12.74 -2.20
N SER A 111 16.38 -12.13 -1.07
CA SER A 111 15.65 -11.11 -0.32
C SER A 111 15.12 -9.99 -1.23
N ILE A 112 13.83 -10.04 -1.59
CA ILE A 112 13.08 -8.98 -2.27
C ILE A 112 12.54 -7.96 -1.24
N GLY A 113 13.15 -7.89 -0.05
CA GLY A 113 12.59 -7.17 1.11
C GLY A 113 13.19 -5.79 1.37
N ILE A 114 14.28 -5.43 0.69
CA ILE A 114 14.96 -4.15 0.87
C ILE A 114 15.53 -3.75 -0.50
N PRO A 115 15.36 -2.51 -0.99
CA PRO A 115 16.15 -2.01 -2.12
C PRO A 115 17.63 -2.19 -1.79
N GLN A 116 18.27 -3.14 -2.45
CA GLN A 116 19.66 -3.48 -2.23
C GLN A 116 20.51 -2.37 -2.88
N ILE A 117 21.09 -1.48 -2.08
CA ILE A 117 22.30 -0.78 -2.52
C ILE A 117 23.44 -1.79 -2.50
N SER A 118 23.65 -2.47 -3.62
CA SER A 118 24.86 -3.27 -3.79
C SER A 118 26.06 -2.33 -3.73
N PRO A 119 27.06 -2.56 -2.85
CA PRO A 119 28.34 -1.89 -2.98
C PRO A 119 28.90 -2.26 -4.36
N PRO A 120 29.40 -1.27 -5.14
CA PRO A 120 30.09 -1.57 -6.38
C PRO A 120 31.32 -2.42 -6.02
N THR A 121 31.44 -3.59 -6.65
CA THR A 121 32.72 -4.29 -6.80
C THR A 121 33.65 -3.46 -7.66
#